data_AF-A0AB36YM20-F1
#
_entry.id   AF-A0AB36YM20-F1
#
_cell.length_a   1.000
_cell.length_b   1.000
_cell.length_c   1.000
_cell.angle_alpha   90.00
_cell.angle_beta   90.00
_cell.angle_gamma   90.00
#
_symmetry.space_group_name_H-M   'P 1'
#
loop_
_entity.id
_entity.type
_entity.pdbx_description
1 polymer ?
#
loop_
_entity_poly.entity_id
_entity_poly.type
_entity_poly.pdbx_seq_one_letter_code
_entity_poly.pdbx_strand_id
1 'polypeptide(L)'
;MKKDNVWFTYKARIQAHKRLEWLDFHSQLLLVWYAILSTALGVLTIRHSTVLGPDTDVMATILSVALLGISLAVANRDFRGRAMLMRTNYLELQKLHRDLPNESSEPDAPKPTPAQVNRYNELLAESENHREIDDRIARVFATGLTSRVPTGFEYFNAVFWLTMRFLITTMLYALPVVVGLYSFWNKP
;
A
#
# COMPACT_ATOMS: atom_id res chain seq x y z
N MET A 1 24.47 8.86 14.76
CA MET A 1 23.54 7.84 14.22
C MET A 1 23.52 6.67 15.18
N LYS A 2 22.33 6.22 15.61
CA LYS A 2 22.17 5.08 16.53
C LYS A 2 21.81 3.82 15.74
N LYS A 3 22.26 2.64 16.18
CA LYS A 3 21.98 1.37 15.49
C LYS A 3 20.48 1.09 15.48
N ASP A 4 19.82 1.35 16.59
CA ASP A 4 18.36 1.28 16.74
C ASP A 4 17.62 2.18 15.74
N ASN A 5 18.11 3.39 15.47
CA ASN A 5 17.46 4.28 14.52
C ASN A 5 17.45 3.69 13.10
N VAL A 6 18.57 3.09 12.67
CA VAL A 6 18.63 2.40 11.38
C VAL A 6 17.65 1.22 11.38
N TRP A 7 17.52 0.52 12.51
CA TRP A 7 16.56 -0.57 12.68
C TRP A 7 15.12 -0.14 12.46
N PHE A 8 14.68 0.93 13.13
CA PHE A 8 13.33 1.47 12.96
C PHE A 8 13.07 1.90 11.52
N THR A 9 14.03 2.61 10.90
CA THR A 9 13.89 3.08 9.53
C THR A 9 13.71 1.92 8.55
N TYR A 10 14.57 0.89 8.59
CA TYR A 10 14.44 -0.21 7.62
C TYR A 10 13.18 -1.03 7.88
N LYS A 11 12.75 -1.22 9.14
CA LYS A 11 11.49 -1.90 9.47
C LYS A 11 10.27 -1.12 8.98
N ALA A 12 10.26 0.20 9.11
CA ALA A 12 9.21 1.04 8.56
C ALA A 12 9.19 1.00 7.02
N ARG A 13 10.36 1.01 6.36
CA ARG A 13 10.48 0.85 4.91
C ARG A 13 9.99 -0.52 4.41
N ILE A 14 10.16 -1.60 5.18
CA ILE A 14 9.55 -2.91 4.88
C ILE A 14 8.01 -2.80 4.86
N GLN A 15 7.40 -2.10 5.83
CA GLN A 15 5.95 -1.92 5.85
C GLN A 15 5.46 -1.02 4.71
N ALA A 16 6.22 0.02 4.36
CA ALA A 16 5.95 0.86 3.20
C ALA A 16 5.97 0.03 1.90
N HIS A 17 6.95 -0.85 1.73
CA HIS A 17 7.03 -1.79 0.59
C HIS A 17 5.78 -2.67 0.51
N LYS A 18 5.40 -3.35 1.61
CA LYS A 18 4.19 -4.20 1.66
C LYS A 18 2.91 -3.42 1.30
N ARG A 19 2.81 -2.15 1.73
CA ARG A 19 1.67 -1.30 1.37
C ARG A 19 1.68 -0.98 -0.13
N LEU A 20 2.82 -0.62 -0.71
CA LEU A 20 2.91 -0.31 -2.14
C LEU A 20 2.59 -1.54 -2.99
N GLU A 21 3.09 -2.71 -2.60
CA GLU A 21 2.79 -3.99 -3.24
C GLU A 21 1.29 -4.32 -3.16
N TRP A 22 0.66 -4.11 -2.00
CA TRP A 22 -0.79 -4.26 -1.84
C TRP A 22 -1.57 -3.33 -2.78
N LEU A 23 -1.17 -2.05 -2.85
CA LEU A 23 -1.81 -1.08 -3.75
C LEU A 23 -1.63 -1.45 -5.22
N ASP A 24 -0.44 -1.90 -5.61
CA ASP A 24 -0.16 -2.36 -6.97
C ASP A 24 -1.07 -3.54 -7.35
N PHE A 25 -1.06 -4.60 -6.55
CA PHE A 25 -1.85 -5.80 -6.80
C PHE A 25 -3.35 -5.49 -6.89
N HIS A 26 -3.91 -4.80 -5.90
CA HIS A 26 -5.35 -4.55 -5.87
C HIS A 26 -5.81 -3.51 -6.90
N SER A 27 -5.00 -2.50 -7.23
CA SER A 27 -5.37 -1.55 -8.27
C SER A 27 -5.42 -2.22 -9.64
N GLN A 28 -4.44 -3.07 -9.97
CA GLN A 28 -4.43 -3.84 -11.22
C GLN A 28 -5.58 -4.84 -11.26
N LEU A 29 -5.81 -5.59 -10.19
CA LEU A 29 -6.88 -6.59 -10.14
C LEU A 29 -8.28 -5.94 -10.21
N LEU A 30 -8.49 -4.78 -9.57
CA LEU A 30 -9.73 -4.01 -9.69
C LEU A 30 -9.93 -3.49 -11.12
N LEU A 31 -8.87 -3.00 -11.79
CA LEU A 31 -8.98 -2.58 -13.18
C LEU A 31 -9.43 -3.72 -14.10
N VAL A 32 -8.85 -4.91 -13.94
CA VAL A 32 -9.26 -6.10 -14.69
C VAL A 32 -10.70 -6.50 -14.34
N TRP A 33 -11.04 -6.50 -13.05
CA TRP A 33 -12.37 -6.85 -12.56
C TRP A 33 -13.46 -5.96 -13.18
N TYR A 34 -13.27 -4.65 -13.13
CA TYR A 34 -14.21 -3.69 -13.68
C TYR A 34 -14.21 -3.67 -15.22
N ALA A 35 -13.08 -3.99 -15.88
CA ALA A 35 -13.05 -4.13 -17.34
C ALA A 35 -13.89 -5.31 -17.82
N ILE A 36 -13.81 -6.46 -17.15
CA ILE A 36 -14.63 -7.63 -17.47
C ILE A 36 -16.11 -7.31 -17.27
N LEU A 37 -16.47 -6.69 -16.14
CA LEU A 37 -17.85 -6.30 -15.85
C LEU A 37 -18.40 -5.27 -16.84
N SER A 38 -17.62 -4.24 -17.16
CA SER A 38 -17.98 -3.20 -18.13
C SER A 38 -18.18 -3.80 -19.53
N THR A 39 -17.31 -4.72 -19.94
CA THR A 39 -17.42 -5.41 -21.24
C THR A 39 -18.66 -6.32 -21.28
N ALA A 40 -18.88 -7.11 -20.22
CA ALA A 40 -20.06 -7.97 -20.11
C ALA A 40 -21.36 -7.15 -20.15
N LEU A 41 -21.40 -6.02 -19.43
CA LEU A 41 -22.52 -5.09 -19.47
C LEU A 41 -22.75 -4.56 -20.90
N GLY A 42 -21.69 -4.12 -21.58
CA GLY A 42 -21.77 -3.63 -22.97
C GLY A 42 -22.34 -4.68 -23.95
N VAL A 43 -21.94 -5.95 -23.81
CA VAL A 43 -22.50 -7.04 -24.62
C VAL A 43 -23.97 -7.28 -24.30
N LEU A 44 -24.33 -7.29 -23.01
CA LEU A 44 -25.72 -7.51 -22.58
C LEU A 44 -26.65 -6.39 -23.04
N THR A 45 -26.18 -5.13 -23.07
CA THR A 45 -26.98 -3.99 -23.53
C THR A 45 -27.40 -4.08 -24.99
N ILE A 46 -26.69 -4.84 -25.83
CA ILE A 46 -27.06 -5.05 -27.24
C ILE A 46 -28.41 -5.79 -27.35
N ARG A 47 -28.61 -6.81 -26.50
CA ARG A 47 -29.83 -7.63 -26.52
C ARG A 47 -30.90 -7.12 -25.56
N HIS A 48 -30.47 -6.54 -24.44
CA HIS A 48 -31.32 -6.07 -23.36
C HIS A 48 -30.94 -4.62 -23.04
N SER A 49 -31.56 -3.66 -23.73
CA SER A 49 -31.21 -2.25 -23.60
C SER A 49 -31.50 -1.67 -22.20
N THR A 50 -32.30 -2.35 -21.38
CA THR A 50 -32.74 -1.86 -20.06
C THR A 50 -32.32 -2.75 -18.88
N VAL A 51 -31.21 -3.51 -18.98
CA VAL A 51 -30.77 -4.44 -17.92
C VAL A 51 -30.65 -3.78 -16.55
N LEU A 52 -30.13 -2.55 -16.48
CA LEU A 52 -29.95 -1.77 -15.25
C LEU A 52 -30.94 -0.59 -15.12
N GLY A 53 -31.93 -0.50 -16.01
CA GLY A 53 -32.88 0.63 -16.08
C GLY A 53 -32.89 1.32 -17.45
N PRO A 54 -33.66 2.41 -17.60
CA PRO A 54 -33.85 3.10 -18.89
C PRO A 54 -32.56 3.68 -19.48
N ASP A 55 -31.63 4.15 -18.64
CA ASP A 55 -30.38 4.80 -19.07
C ASP A 55 -29.14 3.88 -18.96
N THR A 56 -29.33 2.56 -19.18
CA THR A 56 -28.26 1.56 -19.00
C THR A 56 -27.06 1.84 -19.92
N ASP A 57 -27.31 2.28 -21.15
CA ASP A 57 -26.32 2.63 -22.15
C ASP A 57 -25.47 3.85 -21.73
N VAL A 58 -26.11 4.89 -21.18
CA VAL A 58 -25.43 6.07 -20.64
C VAL A 58 -24.55 5.68 -19.46
N MET A 59 -25.07 4.87 -18.54
CA MET A 59 -24.31 4.38 -17.38
C MET A 59 -23.11 3.51 -17.78
N ALA A 60 -23.29 2.62 -18.76
CA ALA A 60 -22.22 1.77 -19.28
C ALA A 60 -21.12 2.61 -19.96
N THR A 61 -21.50 3.68 -20.66
CA THR A 61 -20.57 4.62 -21.29
C THR A 61 -19.77 5.40 -20.24
N ILE A 62 -20.43 5.95 -19.21
CA ILE A 62 -19.76 6.65 -18.11
C ILE A 62 -18.78 5.73 -17.39
N LEU A 63 -19.17 4.48 -17.11
CA LEU A 63 -18.30 3.49 -16.50
C LEU A 63 -17.04 3.25 -17.34
N SER A 64 -17.18 3.14 -18.66
CA SER A 64 -16.06 2.92 -19.58
C SER A 64 -15.08 4.10 -19.59
N VAL A 65 -15.60 5.33 -19.65
CA VAL A 65 -14.78 6.56 -19.60
C VAL A 65 -14.08 6.70 -18.25
N ALA A 66 -14.79 6.43 -17.15
CA ALA A 66 -14.22 6.45 -15.82
C ALA A 66 -13.11 5.41 -15.66
N LEU A 67 -13.32 4.19 -16.17
CA LEU A 67 -12.33 3.12 -16.12
C LEU A 67 -11.05 3.47 -16.89
N LEU A 68 -11.17 4.14 -18.04
CA LEU A 68 -10.04 4.68 -18.78
C LEU A 68 -9.28 5.74 -17.98
N GLY A 69 -9.98 6.70 -17.36
CA GLY A 69 -9.34 7.72 -16.54
C GLY A 69 -8.61 7.13 -15.33
N ILE A 70 -9.24 6.16 -14.66
CA ILE A 70 -8.64 5.46 -13.51
C ILE A 70 -7.44 4.62 -13.94
N SER A 71 -7.48 3.94 -15.08
CA SER A 71 -6.36 3.12 -15.56
C SER A 71 -5.11 3.97 -15.80
N LEU A 72 -5.27 5.15 -16.42
CA LEU A 72 -4.18 6.11 -16.60
C LEU A 72 -3.66 6.63 -15.26
N ALA A 73 -4.54 6.96 -14.32
CA ALA A 73 -4.16 7.43 -13.00
C ALA A 73 -3.38 6.37 -12.19
N VAL A 74 -3.76 5.09 -12.31
CA VAL A 74 -3.04 3.97 -11.68
C VAL A 74 -1.68 3.78 -12.33
N ALA A 75 -1.60 3.79 -13.67
CA ALA A 75 -0.34 3.68 -14.39
C ALA A 75 0.65 4.79 -14.01
N ASN A 76 0.18 6.04 -13.92
CA ASN A 76 1.03 7.19 -13.58
C ASN A 76 1.52 7.20 -12.11
N ARG A 77 0.89 6.43 -11.21
CA ARG A 77 1.31 6.37 -9.81
C ARG A 77 2.49 5.41 -9.55
N ASP A 78 2.79 4.55 -10.53
CA ASP A 78 3.89 3.58 -10.53
C ASP A 78 4.14 2.91 -9.17
N PHE A 79 3.09 2.28 -8.63
CA PHE A 79 3.20 1.61 -7.33
C PHE A 79 4.26 0.51 -7.34
N ARG A 80 4.37 -0.22 -8.46
CA ARG A 80 5.35 -1.28 -8.66
C ARG A 80 6.79 -0.78 -8.64
N GLY A 81 7.12 0.27 -9.42
CA GLY A 81 8.47 0.83 -9.46
C GLY A 81 8.89 1.36 -8.09
N ARG A 82 7.99 2.07 -7.41
CA ARG A 82 8.21 2.56 -6.04
C ARG A 82 8.39 1.44 -5.02
N ALA A 83 7.61 0.36 -5.12
CA ALA A 83 7.76 -0.82 -4.27
C ALA A 83 9.13 -1.48 -4.46
N MET A 84 9.62 -1.59 -5.70
CA MET A 84 10.93 -2.15 -6.01
C MET A 84 12.09 -1.30 -5.47
N LEU A 85 12.01 0.03 -5.64
CA LEU A 85 12.98 0.97 -5.06
C LEU A 85 13.02 0.85 -3.53
N MET A 86 11.86 0.82 -2.88
CA MET A 86 11.75 0.64 -1.43
C MET A 86 12.36 -0.69 -0.98
N ARG A 87 12.18 -1.75 -1.79
CA ARG A 87 12.74 -3.08 -1.53
C ARG A 87 14.25 -3.10 -1.51
N THR A 88 14.87 -2.63 -2.60
CA THR A 88 16.32 -2.54 -2.69
C THR A 88 16.87 -1.72 -1.53
N ASN A 89 16.22 -0.61 -1.24
CA ASN A 89 16.65 0.30 -0.21
C ASN A 89 16.60 -0.30 1.21
N TYR A 90 15.51 -0.96 1.62
CA TYR A 90 15.47 -1.55 2.96
C TYR A 90 16.46 -2.71 3.11
N LEU A 91 16.78 -3.44 2.02
CA LEU A 91 17.79 -4.50 2.04
C LEU A 91 19.18 -3.93 2.27
N GLU A 92 19.52 -2.81 1.62
CA GLU A 92 20.78 -2.11 1.84
C GLU A 92 20.87 -1.52 3.25
N LEU A 93 19.79 -0.94 3.77
CA LEU A 93 19.74 -0.49 5.17
C LEU A 93 19.88 -1.64 6.16
N GLN A 94 19.33 -2.82 5.86
CA GLN A 94 19.48 -4.01 6.70
C GLN A 94 20.94 -4.49 6.72
N LYS A 95 21.63 -4.47 5.57
CA LYS A 95 23.07 -4.75 5.49
C LYS A 95 23.86 -3.76 6.34
N LEU A 96 23.62 -2.45 6.14
CA LEU A 96 24.26 -1.39 6.92
C LEU A 96 24.02 -1.57 8.43
N HIS A 97 22.80 -1.88 8.84
CA HIS A 97 22.47 -2.14 10.25
C HIS A 97 23.29 -3.31 10.83
N ARG A 98 23.50 -4.38 10.07
CA ARG A 98 24.30 -5.52 10.51
C ARG A 98 25.78 -5.14 10.69
N ASP A 99 26.29 -4.27 9.81
CA ASP A 99 27.68 -3.83 9.82
C ASP A 99 27.96 -2.75 10.87
N LEU A 100 26.91 -2.19 11.50
CA LEU A 100 27.07 -1.23 12.59
C LEU A 100 27.47 -1.93 13.90
N PRO A 101 28.42 -1.33 14.66
CA PRO A 101 28.78 -1.82 15.99
C PRO A 101 27.57 -1.77 16.93
N ASN A 102 27.51 -2.73 17.87
CA ASN A 102 26.48 -2.71 18.90
C ASN A 102 26.65 -1.49 19.80
N GLU A 103 25.54 -0.91 20.24
CA GLU A 103 25.60 0.14 21.25
C GLU A 103 26.09 -0.47 22.56
N SER A 104 27.24 0.00 23.06
CA SER A 104 27.70 -0.26 24.42
C SER A 104 27.92 1.07 25.14
N SER A 105 27.69 1.05 26.45
CA SER A 105 27.86 2.22 27.33
C SER A 105 29.33 2.48 27.69
N GLU A 106 30.25 1.70 27.13
CA GLU A 106 31.68 1.83 27.38
C GLU A 106 32.28 3.03 26.62
N PRO A 107 33.23 3.77 27.22
CA PRO A 107 33.86 4.93 26.58
C PRO A 107 34.54 4.61 25.24
N ASP A 108 35.09 3.39 25.12
CA ASP A 108 35.85 2.90 23.96
C ASP A 108 34.99 2.07 22.98
N ALA A 109 33.67 2.10 23.13
CA ALA A 109 32.75 1.47 22.21
C ALA A 109 33.00 1.96 20.76
N PRO A 110 33.09 1.05 19.77
CA PRO A 110 33.26 1.47 18.39
C PRO A 110 32.06 2.33 17.96
N LYS A 111 32.32 3.58 17.59
CA LYS A 111 31.29 4.47 17.04
C LYS A 111 31.13 4.25 15.54
N PRO A 112 29.95 4.51 14.96
CA PRO A 112 29.77 4.46 13.52
C PRO A 112 30.78 5.34 12.80
N THR A 113 31.45 4.80 11.78
CA THR A 113 32.43 5.52 10.98
C THR A 113 31.74 6.60 10.13
N PRO A 114 32.39 7.73 9.80
CA PRO A 114 31.81 8.75 8.91
C PRO A 114 31.30 8.19 7.57
N ALA A 115 31.98 7.19 7.02
CA ALA A 115 31.55 6.48 5.81
C ALA A 115 30.18 5.78 5.98
N GLN A 116 29.93 5.15 7.14
CA GLN A 116 28.66 4.49 7.44
C GLN A 116 27.51 5.50 7.61
N VAL A 117 27.80 6.66 8.20
CA VAL A 117 26.84 7.76 8.34
C VAL A 117 26.48 8.35 6.97
N ASN A 118 27.48 8.57 6.12
CA ASN A 118 27.25 9.05 4.76
C ASN A 118 26.43 8.05 3.95
N ARG A 119 26.78 6.76 4.03
CA ARG A 119 26.02 5.68 3.38
C ARG A 119 24.56 5.64 3.83
N TYR A 120 24.30 5.84 5.12
CA TYR A 120 22.93 5.94 5.62
C TYR A 120 22.18 7.12 5.00
N ASN A 121 22.80 8.31 4.93
CA ASN A 121 22.18 9.50 4.34
C ASN A 121 21.92 9.34 2.83
N GLU A 122 22.84 8.72 2.10
CA GLU A 122 22.65 8.36 0.69
C GLU A 122 21.44 7.44 0.52
N LEU A 123 21.35 6.38 1.33
CA LEU A 123 20.21 5.46 1.32
C LEU A 123 18.90 6.16 1.73
N LEU A 124 18.96 7.18 2.60
CA LEU A 124 17.77 7.96 2.92
C LEU A 124 17.30 8.80 1.73
N ALA A 125 18.21 9.37 0.96
CA ALA A 125 17.91 10.22 -0.20
C ALA A 125 17.46 9.44 -1.45
N GLU A 126 17.88 8.19 -1.60
CA GLU A 126 17.63 7.36 -2.80
C GLU A 126 16.16 6.94 -2.96
N SER A 127 15.43 6.76 -1.85
CA SER A 127 14.07 6.20 -1.85
C SER A 127 13.10 7.13 -1.16
N GLU A 128 11.84 7.14 -1.61
CA GLU A 128 10.78 7.89 -0.96
C GLU A 128 10.68 7.57 0.53
N ASN A 129 10.20 8.53 1.32
CA ASN A 129 10.07 8.30 2.74
C ASN A 129 8.86 7.41 3.05
N HIS A 130 8.99 6.60 4.10
CA HIS A 130 7.87 5.87 4.67
C HIS A 130 6.87 6.84 5.30
N ARG A 131 5.62 6.40 5.45
CA ARG A 131 4.60 7.18 6.19
C ARG A 131 4.68 6.83 7.67
N GLU A 132 4.18 7.74 8.51
CA GLU A 132 4.12 7.50 9.96
C GLU A 132 3.35 6.22 10.32
N ILE A 133 2.30 5.89 9.56
CA ILE A 133 1.55 4.65 9.76
C ILE A 133 2.40 3.39 9.52
N ASP A 134 3.39 3.44 8.64
CA ASP A 134 4.29 2.31 8.38
C ASP A 134 5.20 2.04 9.58
N ASP A 135 5.73 3.11 10.18
CA ASP A 135 6.52 3.04 11.42
C ASP A 135 5.67 2.54 12.58
N ARG A 136 4.44 3.06 12.75
CA ARG A 136 3.52 2.59 13.79
C ARG A 136 3.19 1.11 13.64
N ILE A 137 2.84 0.66 12.43
CA ILE A 137 2.59 -0.77 12.15
C ILE A 137 3.86 -1.58 12.44
N ALA A 138 5.03 -1.15 11.98
CA ALA A 138 6.28 -1.86 12.22
C ALA A 138 6.58 -2.04 13.72
N ARG A 139 6.33 -1.01 14.53
CA ARG A 139 6.54 -1.03 15.98
C ARG A 139 5.52 -1.90 16.70
N VAL A 140 4.24 -1.85 16.31
CA VAL A 140 3.15 -2.63 16.90
C VAL A 140 3.34 -4.14 16.70
N PHE A 141 3.85 -4.55 15.54
CA PHE A 141 4.08 -5.97 15.23
C PHE A 141 5.50 -6.45 15.56
N ALA A 142 6.36 -5.60 16.07
CA ALA A 142 7.71 -5.99 16.47
C ALA A 142 7.72 -6.58 17.89
N THR A 143 8.60 -7.56 18.11
CA THR A 143 8.83 -8.20 19.40
C THR A 143 10.14 -7.72 20.00
N GLY A 144 10.20 -7.61 21.33
CA GLY A 144 11.44 -7.28 22.05
C GLY A 144 11.96 -5.86 21.83
N LEU A 145 11.09 -4.86 21.62
CA LEU A 145 11.53 -3.47 21.52
C LEU A 145 12.11 -2.99 22.86
N THR A 146 13.33 -2.48 22.81
CA THR A 146 14.00 -1.80 23.93
C THR A 146 13.77 -0.29 23.91
N SER A 147 13.42 0.27 22.75
CA SER A 147 13.20 1.71 22.53
C SER A 147 11.97 1.96 21.65
N ARG A 148 11.36 3.16 21.77
CA ARG A 148 10.17 3.59 21.01
C ARG A 148 8.95 2.64 21.09
N VAL A 149 8.67 2.08 22.27
CA VAL A 149 7.52 1.17 22.49
C VAL A 149 6.20 1.87 22.08
N PRO A 150 5.33 1.22 21.28
CA PRO A 150 4.09 1.81 20.84
C PRO A 150 3.12 2.06 22.00
N THR A 151 2.45 3.21 21.97
CA THR A 151 1.37 3.51 22.93
C THR A 151 0.07 2.78 22.57
N GLY A 152 -0.86 2.63 23.52
CA GLY A 152 -2.16 2.01 23.26
C GLY A 152 -2.97 2.70 22.14
N PHE A 153 -2.84 4.02 22.02
CA PHE A 153 -3.43 4.78 20.92
C PHE A 153 -2.79 4.45 19.56
N GLU A 154 -1.45 4.33 19.51
CA GLU A 154 -0.76 3.93 18.28
C GLU A 154 -1.12 2.51 17.86
N TYR A 155 -1.31 1.60 18.83
CA TYR A 155 -1.81 0.25 18.58
C TYR A 155 -3.19 0.29 17.94
N PHE A 156 -4.15 0.99 18.56
CA PHE A 156 -5.51 1.13 18.03
C PHE A 156 -5.49 1.75 16.62
N ASN A 157 -4.71 2.80 16.40
CA ASN A 157 -4.60 3.46 15.11
C ASN A 157 -4.06 2.51 14.02
N ALA A 158 -3.01 1.74 14.32
CA ALA A 158 -2.44 0.76 13.39
C ALA A 158 -3.45 -0.32 13.00
N VAL A 159 -4.15 -0.90 13.99
CA VAL A 159 -5.17 -1.93 13.76
C VAL A 159 -6.38 -1.36 13.01
N PHE A 160 -6.85 -0.18 13.39
CA PHE A 160 -7.94 0.51 12.72
C PHE A 160 -7.61 0.78 11.24
N TRP A 161 -6.40 1.27 10.95
CA TRP A 161 -5.97 1.53 9.58
C TRP A 161 -5.92 0.26 8.72
N LEU A 162 -5.38 -0.83 9.27
CA LEU A 162 -5.35 -2.13 8.58
C LEU A 162 -6.76 -2.66 8.31
N THR A 163 -7.65 -2.51 9.29
CA THR A 163 -9.06 -2.92 9.19
C THR A 163 -9.78 -2.11 8.12
N MET A 164 -9.66 -0.78 8.15
CA MET A 164 -10.28 0.10 7.15
C MET A 164 -9.74 -0.17 5.74
N ARG A 165 -8.43 -0.39 5.59
CA ARG A 165 -7.84 -0.76 4.30
C ARG A 165 -8.47 -2.03 3.75
N PHE A 166 -8.60 -3.07 4.58
CA PHE A 166 -9.23 -4.32 4.18
C PHE A 166 -10.70 -4.12 3.80
N LEU A 167 -11.49 -3.43 4.63
CA LEU A 167 -12.90 -3.18 4.38
C LEU A 167 -13.14 -2.40 3.09
N ILE A 168 -12.37 -1.33 2.83
CA ILE A 168 -12.47 -0.54 1.59
C ILE A 168 -12.16 -1.43 0.38
N THR A 169 -11.08 -2.22 0.43
CA THR A 169 -10.72 -3.12 -0.66
C THR A 169 -11.83 -4.14 -0.92
N THR A 170 -12.36 -4.80 0.12
CA THR A 170 -13.49 -5.74 -0.02
C THR A 170 -14.74 -5.08 -0.58
N MET A 171 -15.07 -3.87 -0.11
CA MET A 171 -16.22 -3.10 -0.59
C MET A 171 -16.09 -2.81 -2.09
N LEU A 172 -14.91 -2.42 -2.58
CA LEU A 172 -14.69 -2.16 -4.01
C LEU A 172 -14.90 -3.41 -4.88
N TYR A 173 -14.54 -4.60 -4.41
CA TYR A 173 -14.84 -5.83 -5.15
C TYR A 173 -16.32 -6.21 -5.11
N ALA A 174 -16.97 -6.01 -3.97
CA ALA A 174 -18.37 -6.39 -3.76
C ALA A 174 -19.37 -5.44 -4.43
N LEU A 175 -19.04 -4.15 -4.54
CA LEU A 175 -19.93 -3.09 -5.05
C LEU A 175 -20.65 -3.46 -6.36
N PRO A 176 -19.97 -3.90 -7.44
CA PRO A 176 -20.67 -4.23 -8.68
C PRO A 176 -21.63 -5.42 -8.55
N VAL A 177 -21.30 -6.40 -7.70
CA VAL A 177 -22.17 -7.55 -7.44
C VAL A 177 -23.42 -7.12 -6.68
N VAL A 178 -23.25 -6.29 -5.65
CA VAL A 178 -24.37 -5.74 -4.86
C VAL A 178 -25.29 -4.89 -5.75
N VAL A 179 -24.73 -4.03 -6.60
CA VAL A 179 -25.51 -3.22 -7.56
C VAL A 179 -26.26 -4.11 -8.55
N GLY A 180 -25.62 -5.15 -9.09
CA GLY A 180 -26.27 -6.11 -9.99
C GLY A 180 -27.42 -6.87 -9.33
N LEU A 181 -27.23 -7.36 -8.09
CA LEU A 181 -28.25 -8.05 -7.33
C LEU A 181 -29.43 -7.13 -6.98
N TYR A 182 -29.16 -5.89 -6.56
CA TYR A 182 -30.18 -4.90 -6.25
C TYR A 182 -31.02 -4.58 -7.49
N SER A 183 -30.37 -4.36 -8.64
CA SER A 183 -31.07 -4.12 -9.90
C SER A 183 -31.92 -5.31 -10.35
N PHE A 184 -31.46 -6.54 -10.13
CA PHE A 184 -32.23 -7.74 -10.45
C PHE A 184 -33.47 -7.90 -9.57
N TRP A 185 -33.35 -7.62 -8.27
CA TRP A 185 -34.45 -7.79 -7.30
C TRP A 185 -35.52 -6.71 -7.42
N ASN A 186 -35.13 -5.48 -7.79
CA ASN A 186 -36.04 -4.35 -7.95
C ASN A 186 -36.57 -4.18 -9.38
N LYS A 187 -36.54 -5.23 -10.21
CA LYS A 187 -37.22 -5.20 -11.50
C LYS A 187 -38.75 -5.10 -11.25
N PRO A 188 -39.42 -4.09 -11.82
CA PRO A 188 -40.88 -4.00 -11.77
C PRO A 188 -41.56 -5.16 -12.52
#